data_AF-A0A9X0AC50-F1
#
_entry.id   AF-A0A9X0AC50-F1
#
_cell.length_a   1.000
_cell.length_b   1.000
_cell.length_c   1.000
_cell.angle_alpha   90.00
_cell.angle_beta   90.00
_cell.angle_gamma   90.00
#
_symmetry.space_group_name_H-M   'P 1'
#
loop_
_entity.id
_entity.type
_entity.pdbx_description
1 polymer ?
#
loop_
_entity_poly.entity_id
_entity_poly.type
_entity_poly.pdbx_seq_one_letter_code
_entity_poly.pdbx_strand_id
1 'polypeptide(L)'
;MADIDYSRRNKYARPLSEAEKERLDEFVDAIHYSARYSDDQYEYRHVQLPKAMLKVIPKEYHDPQTGTLKLLWEEEWRALGITQSLGWEHYEVHEPEPHILLFKRSINYQPPTQQQ
;
A
#
# COMPACT_ATOMS: atom_id res chain seq x y z
N MET A 1 1.40 19.92 -4.27
CA MET A 1 1.60 18.49 -3.99
C MET A 1 0.35 17.99 -3.30
N ALA A 2 -0.32 17.00 -3.87
CA ALA A 2 -1.64 16.61 -3.41
C ALA A 2 -1.58 15.96 -2.01
N ASP A 3 -2.35 16.51 -1.09
CA ASP A 3 -2.81 15.81 0.10
C ASP A 3 -3.36 14.43 -0.30
N ILE A 4 -3.17 13.44 0.57
CA ILE A 4 -3.72 12.10 0.32
C ILE A 4 -5.23 12.23 0.26
N ASP A 5 -5.84 11.83 -0.85
CA ASP A 5 -7.30 11.82 -0.97
C ASP A 5 -7.86 10.62 -0.19
N TYR A 6 -8.15 10.86 1.09
CA TYR A 6 -8.73 9.87 1.98
C TYR A 6 -10.09 9.35 1.52
N SER A 7 -10.79 10.04 0.60
CA SER A 7 -12.05 9.53 0.03
C SER A 7 -11.84 8.26 -0.82
N ARG A 8 -10.60 8.04 -1.29
CA ARG A 8 -10.19 6.84 -2.04
C ARG A 8 -9.79 5.67 -1.13
N ARG A 9 -9.84 5.82 0.21
CA ARG A 9 -9.61 4.75 1.18
C ARG A 9 -10.91 4.10 1.64
N ASN A 10 -10.80 2.91 2.23
CA ASN A 10 -11.87 2.44 3.11
C ASN A 10 -12.03 3.41 4.29
N LYS A 11 -13.28 3.64 4.75
CA LYS A 11 -13.56 4.55 5.88
C LYS A 11 -12.79 4.16 7.15
N TYR A 12 -12.59 2.86 7.35
CA TYR A 12 -11.76 2.26 8.40
C TYR A 12 -10.94 1.14 7.78
N ALA A 13 -9.76 0.84 8.35
CA ALA A 13 -8.95 -0.29 7.92
C ALA A 13 -9.76 -1.59 8.00
N ARG A 14 -9.84 -2.32 6.88
CA ARG A 14 -10.56 -3.60 6.83
C ARG A 14 -9.56 -4.75 7.03
N PRO A 15 -9.56 -5.44 8.18
CA PRO A 15 -8.63 -6.55 8.40
C PRO A 15 -8.89 -7.70 7.43
N LEU A 16 -7.85 -8.46 7.11
CA LEU A 16 -7.97 -9.71 6.38
C LEU A 16 -8.28 -10.86 7.33
N SER A 17 -9.19 -11.75 6.91
CA SER A 17 -9.41 -13.05 7.56
C SER A 17 -8.19 -13.96 7.36
N GLU A 18 -8.07 -15.01 8.16
CA GLU A 18 -6.96 -15.99 8.04
C GLU A 18 -6.92 -16.63 6.65
N ALA A 19 -8.07 -17.05 6.13
CA ALA A 19 -8.16 -17.64 4.80
C ALA A 19 -7.79 -16.67 3.67
N GLU A 20 -8.03 -15.36 3.84
CA GLU A 20 -7.58 -14.35 2.87
C GLU A 20 -6.07 -14.13 2.95
N LYS A 21 -5.49 -14.14 4.15
CA LYS A 21 -4.03 -14.04 4.34
C LYS A 21 -3.31 -15.24 3.73
N GLU A 22 -3.79 -16.46 3.98
CA GLU A 22 -3.21 -17.69 3.42
C GLU A 22 -3.18 -17.67 1.89
N ARG A 23 -4.21 -17.14 1.24
CA ARG A 23 -4.26 -16.98 -0.23
C ARG A 23 -3.27 -15.95 -0.75
N LEU A 24 -2.89 -14.96 0.06
CA LEU A 24 -1.95 -13.93 -0.33
C LEU A 24 -0.50 -14.35 -0.08
N ASP A 25 -0.28 -15.26 0.87
CA ASP A 25 1.04 -15.73 1.30
C ASP A 25 1.89 -16.24 0.13
N GLU A 26 1.28 -16.97 -0.82
CA GLU A 26 1.96 -17.48 -2.01
C GLU A 26 2.59 -16.39 -2.92
N PHE A 27 2.14 -15.14 -2.79
CA PHE A 27 2.58 -14.02 -3.62
C PHE A 27 3.61 -13.12 -2.92
N VAL A 28 3.78 -13.24 -1.60
CA VAL A 28 4.55 -12.28 -0.79
C VAL A 28 6.00 -12.18 -1.26
N ASP A 29 6.64 -13.32 -1.53
CA ASP A 29 8.03 -13.37 -1.99
C ASP A 29 8.23 -12.77 -3.41
N ALA A 30 7.15 -12.65 -4.18
CA ALA A 30 7.18 -12.09 -5.53
C ALA A 30 6.85 -10.58 -5.58
N ILE A 31 6.61 -9.94 -4.42
CA ILE A 31 6.41 -8.49 -4.34
C ILE A 31 7.72 -7.77 -4.62
N HIS A 32 7.71 -6.87 -5.61
CA HIS A 32 8.89 -6.10 -5.99
C HIS A 32 8.88 -4.69 -5.38
N TYR A 33 10.03 -4.24 -4.88
CA TYR A 33 10.21 -2.91 -4.28
C TYR A 33 11.20 -2.10 -5.11
N SER A 34 10.77 -0.94 -5.60
CA SER A 34 11.66 -0.06 -6.36
C SER A 34 12.80 0.50 -5.50
N ALA A 35 13.82 1.06 -6.14
CA ALA A 35 14.74 1.98 -5.47
C ALA A 35 13.97 3.18 -4.86
N ARG A 36 14.51 3.75 -3.79
CA ARG A 36 13.98 4.95 -3.15
C ARG A 36 14.49 6.18 -3.89
N TYR A 37 13.64 7.18 -4.07
CA TYR A 37 13.97 8.47 -4.66
C TYR A 37 13.34 9.59 -3.82
N SER A 38 13.89 10.79 -3.84
CA SER A 38 13.45 11.87 -2.96
C SER A 38 13.45 13.21 -3.66
N ASP A 39 12.62 14.12 -3.15
CA ASP A 39 12.75 15.55 -3.37
C ASP A 39 13.13 16.24 -2.05
N ASP A 40 12.84 17.54 -1.91
CA ASP A 40 13.19 18.31 -0.72
C ASP A 40 12.31 18.00 0.52
N GLN A 41 11.14 17.37 0.32
CA GLN A 41 10.15 17.17 1.38
C GLN A 41 9.89 15.69 1.69
N TYR A 42 9.91 14.84 0.67
CA TYR A 42 9.48 13.45 0.78
C TYR A 42 10.47 12.47 0.15
N GLU A 43 10.50 11.27 0.72
CA GLU A 43 11.06 10.06 0.12
C GLU A 43 9.92 9.25 -0.49
N TYR A 44 10.18 8.67 -1.66
CA TYR A 44 9.22 7.96 -2.49
C TYR A 44 9.74 6.58 -2.85
N ARG A 45 8.80 5.66 -3.07
CA ARG A 45 9.04 4.42 -3.79
C ARG A 45 7.73 3.90 -4.37
N HIS A 46 7.83 2.95 -5.28
CA HIS A 46 6.70 2.14 -5.70
C HIS A 46 6.90 0.68 -5.34
N VAL A 47 5.78 0.00 -5.11
CA VAL A 47 5.71 -1.44 -4.87
C VAL A 47 4.90 -2.06 -5.99
N GLN A 48 5.44 -3.08 -6.63
CA GLN A 48 4.76 -3.81 -7.71
C GLN A 48 4.32 -5.16 -7.17
N LEU A 49 3.00 -5.37 -7.15
CA LEU A 49 2.40 -6.65 -6.79
C LEU A 49 2.43 -7.60 -7.99
N PRO A 50 2.55 -8.93 -7.77
CA PRO A 50 2.32 -9.89 -8.84
C PRO A 50 0.92 -9.69 -9.43
N LYS A 51 0.79 -9.66 -10.77
CA LYS A 51 -0.52 -9.44 -11.42
C LYS A 51 -1.57 -10.49 -11.02
N ALA A 52 -1.14 -11.71 -10.70
CA ALA A 52 -2.01 -12.77 -10.19
C ALA A 52 -2.55 -12.46 -8.78
N MET A 53 -1.76 -11.81 -7.94
CA MET A 53 -2.14 -11.39 -6.59
C MET A 53 -3.36 -10.46 -6.61
N LEU A 54 -3.44 -9.55 -7.58
CA LEU A 54 -4.61 -8.66 -7.73
C LEU A 54 -5.94 -9.39 -7.85
N LYS A 55 -5.96 -10.65 -8.30
CA LYS A 55 -7.19 -11.43 -8.45
C LYS A 55 -7.64 -12.08 -7.14
N VAL A 56 -6.74 -12.24 -6.18
CA VAL A 56 -7.03 -12.86 -4.87
C VAL A 56 -7.24 -11.83 -3.76
N ILE A 57 -6.85 -10.57 -3.99
CA ILE A 57 -7.14 -9.47 -3.07
C ILE A 57 -8.67 -9.33 -2.90
N PRO A 58 -9.17 -9.12 -1.66
CA PRO A 58 -10.60 -8.96 -1.43
C PRO A 58 -11.19 -7.80 -2.21
N LYS A 59 -12.39 -7.98 -2.76
CA LYS A 59 -13.07 -6.97 -3.60
C LYS A 59 -13.25 -5.62 -2.91
N GLU A 60 -13.34 -5.61 -1.59
CA GLU A 60 -13.46 -4.42 -0.76
C GLU A 60 -12.23 -3.51 -0.82
N TYR A 61 -11.07 -4.05 -1.22
CA TYR A 61 -9.84 -3.30 -1.47
C TYR A 61 -9.78 -2.75 -2.90
N HIS A 62 -10.68 -3.16 -3.79
CA HIS A 62 -10.72 -2.66 -5.17
C HIS A 62 -11.61 -1.42 -5.28
N ASP A 63 -11.17 -0.50 -6.14
CA ASP A 63 -11.98 0.62 -6.58
C ASP A 63 -12.82 0.17 -7.79
N PRO A 64 -14.16 0.11 -7.67
CA PRO A 64 -15.03 -0.36 -8.74
C PRO A 64 -15.10 0.60 -9.94
N GLN A 65 -14.65 1.85 -9.80
CA GLN A 65 -14.72 2.85 -10.87
C GLN A 65 -13.51 2.78 -11.79
N THR A 66 -12.33 2.57 -11.21
CA THR A 66 -11.03 2.62 -11.91
C THR A 66 -10.47 1.23 -12.20
N GLY A 67 -10.95 0.19 -11.51
CA GLY A 67 -10.38 -1.16 -11.60
C GLY A 67 -9.01 -1.31 -10.93
N THR A 68 -8.54 -0.27 -10.22
CA THR A 68 -7.33 -0.31 -9.39
C THR A 68 -7.66 -0.79 -7.98
N LEU A 69 -6.64 -0.86 -7.13
CA LEU A 69 -6.85 -0.89 -5.69
C LEU A 69 -7.28 0.50 -5.20
N LYS A 70 -8.03 0.52 -4.11
CA LYS A 70 -8.23 1.70 -3.26
C LYS A 70 -6.90 2.14 -2.67
N LEU A 71 -6.85 3.37 -2.17
CA LEU A 71 -5.79 3.72 -1.24
C LEU A 71 -5.94 2.90 0.04
N LEU A 72 -4.81 2.48 0.60
CA LEU A 72 -4.77 1.51 1.69
C LEU A 72 -4.23 2.16 2.96
N TRP A 73 -4.82 1.81 4.09
CA TRP A 73 -4.26 2.11 5.41
C TRP A 73 -2.97 1.32 5.67
N GLU A 74 -2.20 1.74 6.68
CA GLU A 74 -0.97 1.04 7.05
C GLU A 74 -1.24 -0.42 7.43
N GLU A 75 -2.29 -0.70 8.19
CA GLU A 75 -2.63 -2.07 8.54
C GLU A 75 -3.07 -2.90 7.33
N GLU A 76 -3.72 -2.28 6.35
CA GLU A 76 -4.22 -2.93 5.14
C GLU A 76 -3.07 -3.35 4.21
N TRP A 77 -2.18 -2.43 3.85
CA TRP A 77 -1.07 -2.78 2.96
C TRP A 77 -0.06 -3.71 3.63
N ARG A 78 0.15 -3.60 4.95
CA ARG A 78 0.97 -4.57 5.70
C ARG A 78 0.33 -5.95 5.71
N ALA A 79 -1.00 -6.04 5.84
CA ALA A 79 -1.72 -7.32 5.80
C ALA A 79 -1.66 -8.01 4.43
N LEU A 80 -1.46 -7.25 3.34
CA LEU A 80 -1.19 -7.81 2.01
C LEU A 80 0.22 -8.42 1.89
N GLY A 81 1.08 -8.32 2.91
CA GLY A 81 2.46 -8.81 2.87
C GLY A 81 3.48 -7.79 2.37
N ILE A 82 3.07 -6.54 2.11
CA ILE A 82 4.00 -5.46 1.79
C ILE A 82 4.77 -5.10 3.06
N THR A 83 6.10 -5.22 3.03
CA THR A 83 6.98 -4.96 4.16
C THR A 83 7.89 -3.77 3.88
N GLN A 84 7.73 -2.72 4.69
CA GLN A 84 8.52 -1.49 4.62
C GLN A 84 8.79 -0.97 6.02
N SER A 85 9.78 -0.09 6.15
CA SER A 85 10.06 0.66 7.39
C SER A 85 8.86 1.52 7.82
N LEU A 86 8.93 2.15 8.99
CA LEU A 86 7.86 3.02 9.47
C LEU A 86 7.74 4.32 8.64
N GLY A 87 6.53 4.89 8.62
CA GLY A 87 6.23 6.21 8.07
C GLY A 87 5.85 6.25 6.59
N TRP A 88 5.79 5.12 5.90
CA TRP A 88 5.36 5.06 4.51
C TRP A 88 3.83 5.13 4.41
N GLU A 89 3.35 6.05 3.57
CA GLU A 89 1.94 6.26 3.28
C GLU A 89 1.65 5.89 1.83
N HIS A 90 0.68 5.01 1.61
CA HIS A 90 0.12 4.74 0.28
C HIS A 90 -0.71 5.96 -0.14
N TYR A 91 -0.22 6.71 -1.13
CA TYR A 91 -0.81 8.00 -1.51
C TYR A 91 -1.48 7.97 -2.88
N GLU A 92 -1.09 7.06 -3.76
CA GLU A 92 -1.61 6.99 -5.13
C GLU A 92 -1.44 5.59 -5.73
N VAL A 93 -2.27 5.26 -6.71
CA VAL A 93 -2.21 4.04 -7.53
C VAL A 93 -1.95 4.42 -8.98
N HIS A 94 -1.16 3.61 -9.70
CA HIS A 94 -0.91 3.86 -11.10
C HIS A 94 -2.02 3.24 -11.96
N GLU A 95 -2.96 4.05 -12.48
CA GLU A 95 -4.09 3.53 -13.28
C GLU A 95 -3.68 2.67 -14.49
N PRO A 96 -2.66 3.04 -15.29
CA PRO A 96 -2.20 2.18 -16.40
C PRO A 96 -1.67 0.82 -15.93
N GLU A 97 -1.12 0.75 -14.72
CA GLU A 97 -0.57 -0.48 -14.14
C GLU A 97 -1.12 -0.69 -12.72
N PRO A 98 -2.35 -1.24 -12.57
CA PRO A 98 -3.08 -1.29 -11.30
C PRO A 98 -2.41 -2.15 -10.21
N HIS A 99 -1.35 -2.85 -10.56
CA HIS A 99 -0.51 -3.64 -9.66
C HIS A 99 0.62 -2.82 -9.02
N ILE A 100 0.77 -1.56 -9.40
CA ILE A 100 1.77 -0.63 -8.87
C ILE A 100 1.12 0.29 -7.85
N LEU A 101 1.62 0.23 -6.61
CA LEU A 101 1.23 1.08 -5.49
C LEU A 101 2.33 2.11 -5.21
N LEU A 102 1.94 3.38 -5.04
CA LEU A 102 2.88 4.49 -4.83
C LEU A 102 2.90 4.92 -3.37
N PHE A 103 4.10 4.92 -2.79
CA PHE A 103 4.32 5.26 -1.39
C PHE A 103 5.16 6.53 -1.26
N LYS A 104 4.83 7.34 -0.26
CA LYS A 104 5.62 8.51 0.16
C LYS A 104 5.83 8.50 1.67
N ARG A 105 6.92 9.11 2.14
CA ARG A 105 7.21 9.31 3.56
C ARG A 105 7.93 10.65 3.73
N SER A 106 7.64 11.39 4.80
CA SER A 106 8.39 12.61 5.12
C SER A 106 9.87 12.30 5.37
N ILE A 107 10.79 13.09 4.80
CA ILE A 107 12.24 12.93 5.02
C ILE A 107 12.59 13.05 6.50
N ASN A 108 11.83 13.88 7.23
CA ASN A 108 12.02 14.11 8.67
C ASN A 108 11.11 13.22 9.53
N TYR A 109 10.65 12.08 9.00
CA TYR A 109 9.77 11.17 9.74
C TYR A 109 10.44 10.74 11.05
N GLN A 110 9.81 11.08 12.18
CA GLN A 110 10.18 10.56 13.49
C GLN A 110 9.16 9.49 13.88
N PRO A 111 9.61 8.26 14.20
CA PRO A 111 8.71 7.25 14.70
C PRO A 111 8.08 7.74 16.01
N PRO A 112 6.80 7.43 16.28
CA PRO A 112 6.19 7.78 17.56
C PRO A 112 7.04 7.21 18.69
N THR A 113 7.44 8.07 19.62
CA THR A 113 8.21 7.67 20.80
C THR A 113 7.39 6.62 21.55
N GLN A 114 7.86 5.37 21.60
CA GLN A 114 7.28 4.38 22.50
C GLN A 114 7.46 4.91 23.92
N GLN A 115 6.38 5.43 24.50
CA GLN A 115 6.32 5.62 25.95
C GLN A 115 6.29 4.21 26.54
N GLN A 116 7.42 3.79 27.12
CA GLN A 116 7.53 2.58 27.93
C GLN A 116 6.64 2.67 29.17
#